data_AF-A0A662NS39-F1
#
_entry.id   AF-A0A662NS39-F1
#
_cell.length_a   1.000
_cell.length_b   1.000
_cell.length_c   1.000
_cell.angle_alpha   90.00
_cell.angle_beta   90.00
_cell.angle_gamma   90.00
#
_symmetry.space_group_name_H-M   'P 1'
#
loop_
_entity.id
_entity.type
_entity.pdbx_description
1 polymer ?
#
loop_
_entity_poly.entity_id
_entity_poly.type
_entity_poly.pdbx_seq_one_letter_code
_entity_poly.pdbx_strand_id
1 'polypeptide(L)'
;MKVIMTTSVDLASMNIRHKLIEHFGFEEAEKEFDGTQVYRWKDIILLTTDREMIYYDNLDREIEKRLNITPEIIIFASRHSSQQKLPALTTHVTGNWGKAMYGGRNESLAIAEPRAMKLALLK
;
A
#
# COMPACT_ATOMS: atom_id res chain seq x y z
N MET A 1 6.07 -13.24 0.49
CA MET A 1 6.15 -12.30 -0.65
C MET A 1 5.94 -10.87 -0.16
N LYS A 2 6.50 -9.88 -0.85
CA LYS A 2 6.33 -8.44 -0.52
C LYS A 2 5.21 -7.85 -1.37
N VAL A 3 4.35 -7.03 -0.77
CA VAL A 3 3.21 -6.43 -1.48
C VAL A 3 3.35 -4.91 -1.50
N ILE A 4 3.14 -4.31 -2.68
CA ILE A 4 2.91 -2.88 -2.84
C ILE A 4 1.41 -2.72 -3.12
N MET A 5 0.72 -2.00 -2.25
CA MET A 5 -0.71 -1.69 -2.39
C MET A 5 -0.87 -0.29 -2.96
N THR A 6 -1.70 -0.18 -4.00
CA THR A 6 -2.05 1.07 -4.67
C THR A 6 -3.56 1.21 -4.77
N THR A 7 -4.06 2.41 -5.08
CA THR A 7 -5.48 2.63 -5.32
C THR A 7 -5.72 3.59 -6.48
N SER A 8 -6.76 3.29 -7.28
CA SER A 8 -7.13 4.09 -8.44
C SER A 8 -7.69 5.47 -8.08
N VAL A 9 -8.16 5.65 -6.84
CA VAL A 9 -8.69 6.94 -6.33
C VAL A 9 -7.61 7.87 -5.75
N ASP A 10 -6.33 7.51 -5.88
CA ASP A 10 -5.20 8.32 -5.42
C ASP A 10 -4.21 8.58 -6.57
N LEU A 11 -4.14 9.86 -6.99
CA LEU A 11 -3.25 10.31 -8.06
C LEU A 11 -1.76 10.03 -7.76
N ALA A 12 -1.33 10.19 -6.51
CA ALA A 12 0.05 9.89 -6.14
C ALA A 12 0.30 8.39 -6.21
N SER A 13 -0.66 7.59 -5.73
CA SER A 13 -0.61 6.13 -5.82
C SER A 13 -0.49 5.65 -7.27
N MET A 14 -1.33 6.15 -8.17
CA MET A 14 -1.30 5.78 -9.58
C MET A 14 -0.03 6.27 -10.29
N ASN A 15 0.51 7.43 -9.93
CA ASN A 15 1.80 7.89 -10.43
C ASN A 15 2.94 6.95 -10.01
N ILE A 16 3.00 6.59 -8.71
CA ILE A 16 4.00 5.63 -8.21
C ILE A 16 3.85 4.28 -8.90
N ARG A 17 2.62 3.76 -9.03
CA ARG A 17 2.30 2.52 -9.75
C ARG A 17 2.85 2.54 -11.17
N HIS A 18 2.57 3.62 -11.91
CA HIS A 18 3.04 3.78 -13.29
C HIS A 18 4.56 3.74 -13.36
N LYS A 19 5.25 4.50 -12.49
CA LYS A 19 6.72 4.52 -12.47
C LYS A 19 7.36 3.20 -12.07
N LEU A 20 6.71 2.43 -11.19
CA LEU A 20 7.14 1.06 -10.89
C LEU A 20 7.05 0.17 -12.13
N ILE A 21 5.92 0.20 -12.83
CA ILE A 21 5.71 -0.63 -14.04
C ILE A 21 6.67 -0.23 -15.15
N GLU A 22 6.81 1.08 -15.40
CA GLU A 22 7.63 1.64 -16.48
C GLU A 22 9.12 1.32 -16.31
N HIS A 23 9.62 1.29 -15.07
CA HIS A 23 11.07 1.28 -14.81
C HIS A 23 11.61 0.04 -14.10
N PHE A 24 10.77 -0.79 -13.47
CA PHE A 24 11.23 -1.89 -12.60
C PHE A 24 10.85 -3.29 -13.06
N GLY A 25 10.52 -3.48 -14.35
CA GLY A 25 10.33 -4.82 -14.95
C GLY A 25 9.14 -5.59 -14.38
N PHE A 26 8.10 -4.89 -13.94
CA PHE A 26 6.85 -5.52 -13.55
C PHE A 26 6.12 -6.04 -14.78
N GLU A 27 5.67 -7.28 -14.69
CA GLU A 27 4.90 -7.97 -15.72
C GLU A 27 3.50 -8.29 -15.20
N GLU A 28 2.53 -8.42 -16.11
CA GLU A 28 1.18 -8.84 -15.77
C GLU A 28 1.17 -10.30 -15.29
N ALA A 29 0.53 -10.55 -14.15
CA ALA A 29 0.30 -11.89 -13.64
C ALA A 29 -1.06 -12.42 -14.11
N GLU A 30 -1.25 -13.73 -14.16
CA GLU A 30 -2.55 -14.35 -14.55
C GLU A 30 -3.67 -14.18 -13.49
N LYS A 31 -3.54 -13.24 -12.57
CA LYS A 31 -4.46 -13.02 -11.45
C LYS A 31 -4.96 -11.58 -11.43
N GLU A 32 -6.15 -11.41 -10.87
CA GLU A 32 -6.72 -10.12 -10.54
C GLU A 32 -6.89 -9.98 -9.03
N PHE A 33 -6.85 -8.74 -8.56
CA PHE A 33 -7.18 -8.36 -7.19
C PHE A 33 -8.07 -7.12 -7.24
N ASP A 34 -9.19 -7.13 -6.52
CA ASP A 34 -10.24 -6.09 -6.60
C ASP A 34 -10.61 -5.69 -8.04
N GLY A 35 -10.77 -6.68 -8.92
CA GLY A 35 -11.12 -6.47 -10.33
C GLY A 35 -10.05 -5.72 -11.14
N THR A 36 -8.82 -5.64 -10.62
CA THR A 36 -7.69 -5.00 -11.29
C THR A 36 -6.56 -5.99 -11.53
N GLN A 37 -5.92 -5.84 -12.69
CA GLN A 37 -4.76 -6.62 -13.12
C GLN A 37 -3.63 -6.57 -12.07
N VAL A 38 -3.18 -7.75 -11.62
CA VAL A 38 -2.03 -7.87 -10.71
C VAL A 38 -0.73 -7.80 -11.52
N TYR A 39 0.25 -7.09 -10.99
CA TYR A 39 1.59 -7.04 -11.56
C TYR A 39 2.59 -7.71 -10.61
N ARG A 40 3.62 -8.34 -11.19
CA ARG A 40 4.65 -9.03 -10.42
C ARG A 40 6.03 -8.67 -10.95
N TRP A 41 6.96 -8.50 -10.01
CA TRP A 41 8.39 -8.48 -10.29
C TRP A 41 9.12 -9.26 -9.19
N LYS A 42 9.77 -10.37 -9.55
CA LYS A 42 10.45 -11.27 -8.60
C LYS A 42 9.52 -11.73 -7.46
N ASP A 43 9.85 -11.38 -6.21
CA ASP A 43 9.10 -11.67 -4.97
C ASP A 43 8.16 -10.52 -4.56
N ILE A 44 8.03 -9.48 -5.39
CA ILE A 44 7.19 -8.31 -5.17
C ILE A 44 5.93 -8.42 -6.04
N ILE A 45 4.79 -8.16 -5.42
CA ILE A 45 3.49 -8.06 -6.09
C ILE A 45 2.97 -6.64 -5.93
N LEU A 46 2.47 -6.08 -7.02
CA LEU A 46 1.83 -4.78 -7.08
C LEU A 46 0.33 -5.00 -7.28
N LEU A 47 -0.44 -4.59 -6.28
CA LEU A 47 -1.90 -4.71 -6.22
C LEU A 47 -2.53 -3.34 -6.29
N THR A 48 -3.75 -3.28 -6.84
CA THR A 48 -4.53 -2.05 -6.96
C THR A 48 -5.95 -2.32 -6.49
N THR A 49 -6.50 -1.43 -5.67
CA THR A 49 -7.92 -1.42 -5.28
C THR A 49 -8.61 -0.18 -5.83
N ASP A 50 -9.94 -0.18 -5.84
CA ASP A 50 -10.78 0.93 -6.31
C ASP A 50 -11.31 1.83 -5.17
N ARG A 51 -10.91 1.53 -3.93
CA ARG A 51 -11.33 2.26 -2.73
C ARG A 51 -10.17 2.95 -2.02
N GLU A 52 -10.50 3.87 -1.13
CA GLU A 52 -9.52 4.50 -0.23
C GLU A 52 -8.90 3.44 0.70
N MET A 53 -7.58 3.23 0.58
CA MET A 53 -6.86 2.13 1.26
C MET A 53 -6.90 2.24 2.78
N ILE A 54 -7.07 3.45 3.32
CA ILE A 54 -7.15 3.70 4.77
C ILE A 54 -8.33 2.99 5.45
N TYR A 55 -9.37 2.61 4.70
CA TYR A 55 -10.53 1.88 5.22
C TYR A 55 -10.44 0.35 5.01
N TYR A 56 -9.34 -0.15 4.44
CA TYR A 56 -9.23 -1.55 4.07
C TYR A 56 -8.67 -2.41 5.20
N ASP A 57 -9.43 -2.53 6.29
CA ASP A 57 -9.09 -3.43 7.39
C ASP A 57 -9.05 -4.90 6.94
N ASN A 58 -8.10 -5.67 7.49
CA ASN A 58 -7.87 -7.09 7.17
C ASN A 58 -7.43 -7.37 5.73
N LEU A 59 -6.79 -6.39 5.08
CA LEU A 59 -6.25 -6.52 3.73
C LEU A 59 -5.29 -7.72 3.57
N ASP A 60 -4.46 -7.98 4.58
CA ASP A 60 -3.57 -9.14 4.66
C ASP A 60 -4.33 -10.46 4.45
N ARG A 61 -5.47 -10.62 5.14
CA ARG A 61 -6.33 -11.81 5.01
C ARG A 61 -6.99 -11.90 3.65
N GLU A 62 -7.39 -10.78 3.08
CA GLU A 62 -8.01 -10.77 1.75
C GLU A 62 -7.01 -11.10 0.65
N ILE A 63 -5.76 -10.63 0.78
CA ILE A 63 -4.65 -11.01 -0.11
C ILE A 63 -4.41 -12.52 0.00
N GLU A 64 -4.31 -13.06 1.22
CA GLU A 64 -4.11 -14.49 1.43
C GLU A 64 -5.25 -15.32 0.81
N LYS A 65 -6.50 -14.93 1.07
CA LYS A 65 -7.68 -15.62 0.55
C LYS A 65 -7.76 -15.60 -0.98
N ARG A 66 -7.50 -14.45 -1.62
CA ARG A 66 -7.67 -14.30 -3.08
C ARG A 66 -6.48 -14.78 -3.89
N LEU A 67 -5.27 -14.58 -3.36
CA LEU A 67 -4.05 -14.84 -4.12
C LEU A 67 -3.29 -16.08 -3.63
N ASN A 68 -3.70 -16.68 -2.51
CA ASN A 68 -2.99 -17.77 -1.83
C ASN A 68 -1.55 -17.36 -1.46
N ILE A 69 -1.41 -16.13 -0.96
CA ILE A 69 -0.12 -15.50 -0.63
C ILE A 69 -0.24 -14.81 0.72
N THR A 70 0.61 -15.20 1.67
CA THR A 70 0.76 -14.48 2.93
C THR A 70 1.80 -13.35 2.76
N PRO A 71 1.42 -12.07 2.91
CA PRO A 71 2.35 -10.95 2.77
C PRO A 71 3.36 -10.92 3.93
N GLU A 72 4.64 -10.74 3.62
CA GLU A 72 5.69 -10.47 4.63
C GLU A 72 5.70 -9.00 5.05
N ILE A 73 5.36 -8.11 4.12
CA ILE A 73 5.23 -6.66 4.32
C ILE A 73 4.26 -6.13 3.27
N ILE A 74 3.46 -5.13 3.66
CA ILE A 74 2.60 -4.36 2.76
C ILE A 74 3.09 -2.91 2.77
N ILE A 75 3.44 -2.40 1.59
CA ILE A 75 3.85 -1.01 1.38
C ILE A 75 2.70 -0.29 0.68
N PHE A 76 2.08 0.67 1.36
CA PHE A 76 1.03 1.50 0.77
C PHE A 76 1.65 2.70 0.05
N ALA A 77 1.58 2.71 -1.28
CA ALA A 77 1.97 3.87 -2.07
C ALA A 77 0.80 4.86 -2.12
N SER A 78 0.89 5.97 -1.40
CA SER A 78 -0.25 6.89 -1.20
C SER A 78 0.17 8.35 -1.13
N ARG A 79 -0.79 9.26 -1.31
CA ARG A 79 -0.66 10.69 -1.07
C ARG A 79 -0.63 11.00 0.43
N HIS A 80 0.01 12.12 0.74
CA HIS A 80 -0.26 12.88 1.95
C HIS A 80 -0.99 14.17 1.58
N SER A 81 -2.05 14.53 2.31
CA SER A 81 -2.80 15.77 2.09
C SER A 81 -2.78 16.63 3.34
N SER A 82 -2.31 17.87 3.20
CA SER A 82 -2.23 18.85 4.29
C SER A 82 -2.58 20.24 3.79
N GLN A 83 -3.28 21.02 4.64
CA GLN A 83 -3.62 22.41 4.34
C GLN A 83 -2.40 23.32 4.23
N GLN A 84 -1.27 22.93 4.83
CA GLN A 84 -0.04 23.73 4.88
C GLN A 84 0.73 23.74 3.54
N LYS A 85 0.30 22.96 2.53
CA LYS A 85 0.87 22.89 1.17
C LYS A 85 2.40 22.72 1.12
N LEU A 86 2.95 21.92 2.05
CA LEU A 86 4.37 21.61 2.07
C LEU A 86 4.68 20.44 1.13
N PRO A 87 5.60 20.59 0.15
CA PRO A 87 6.12 19.45 -0.61
C PRO A 87 6.89 18.52 0.32
N ALA A 88 6.51 17.24 0.38
CA ALA A 88 7.13 16.26 1.26
C ALA A 88 7.09 14.86 0.66
N LEU A 89 8.13 14.07 0.96
CA LEU A 89 8.15 12.61 0.85
C LEU A 89 8.18 12.06 2.27
N THR A 90 7.23 11.20 2.61
CA THR A 90 7.02 10.75 3.99
C THR A 90 6.86 9.24 4.06
N THR A 91 7.07 8.69 5.26
CA THR A 91 6.73 7.31 5.61
C THR A 91 6.21 7.29 7.04
N HIS A 92 5.22 6.43 7.30
CA HIS A 92 4.68 6.23 8.64
C HIS A 92 3.97 4.88 8.71
N VAL A 93 3.67 4.43 9.94
CA VAL A 93 2.76 3.32 10.20
C VAL A 93 1.34 3.85 10.45
N THR A 94 0.31 3.07 10.13
CA THR A 94 -1.09 3.40 10.42
C THR A 94 -1.48 3.02 11.85
N GLY A 95 -2.40 3.77 12.42
CA GLY A 95 -2.92 3.51 13.76
C GLY A 95 -3.67 4.69 14.34
N ASN A 96 -4.57 4.40 15.27
CA ASN A 96 -5.38 5.38 15.98
C ASN A 96 -5.02 5.36 17.47
N TRP A 97 -4.48 6.46 17.97
CA TRP A 97 -4.22 6.64 19.42
C TRP A 97 -5.49 6.74 20.26
N GLY A 98 -6.61 7.11 19.63
CA GLY A 98 -7.92 7.26 20.26
C GLY A 98 -9.01 6.89 19.27
N LYS A 99 -9.95 7.81 19.02
CA LYS A 99 -11.04 7.57 18.06
C LYS A 99 -10.54 7.46 16.62
N ALA A 100 -10.98 6.42 15.91
CA ALA A 100 -10.75 6.24 14.49
C ALA A 100 -11.61 7.22 13.66
N MET A 101 -10.96 8.24 13.11
CA MET A 101 -11.64 9.23 12.25
C MET A 101 -11.46 8.94 10.76
N TYR A 102 -10.42 8.19 10.40
CA TYR A 102 -10.02 7.93 9.01
C TYR A 102 -9.61 6.46 8.84
N GLY A 103 -10.57 5.56 9.09
CA GLY A 103 -10.39 4.12 8.98
C GLY A 103 -9.74 3.46 10.19
N GLY A 104 -9.72 2.13 10.18
CA GLY A 104 -9.29 1.31 11.30
C GLY A 104 -10.26 1.31 12.48
N ARG A 105 -9.75 0.89 13.64
CA ARG A 105 -10.48 0.80 14.91
C ARG A 105 -9.94 1.79 15.93
N ASN A 106 -10.75 2.13 16.95
CA ASN A 106 -10.31 2.95 18.07
C ASN A 106 -9.14 2.27 18.80
N GLU A 107 -8.19 3.06 19.30
CA GLU A 107 -7.09 2.60 20.16
C GLU A 107 -6.35 1.37 19.58
N SER A 108 -6.18 1.35 18.26
CA SER A 108 -5.65 0.21 17.52
C SER A 108 -4.54 0.66 16.59
N LEU A 109 -3.44 -0.10 16.57
CA LEU A 109 -2.26 0.16 15.75
C LEU A 109 -2.05 -0.97 14.75
N ALA A 110 -1.58 -0.65 13.55
CA ALA A 110 -1.05 -1.66 12.65
C ALA A 110 0.33 -2.14 13.14
N ILE A 111 0.74 -3.33 12.70
CA ILE A 111 2.08 -3.85 12.98
C ILE A 111 3.09 -3.02 12.17
N ALA A 112 3.99 -2.33 12.87
CA ALA A 112 5.01 -1.51 12.26
C ALA A 112 6.18 -2.36 11.74
N GLU A 113 6.83 -1.91 10.65
CA GLU A 113 8.13 -2.43 10.22
C GLU A 113 9.20 -1.32 10.24
N PRO A 114 9.87 -1.11 11.39
CA PRO A 114 10.76 0.02 11.59
C PRO A 114 11.98 0.05 10.66
N ARG A 115 12.51 -1.12 10.26
CA ARG A 115 13.69 -1.16 9.39
C ARG A 115 13.35 -0.66 8.00
N ALA A 116 12.19 -1.06 7.46
CA ALA A 116 11.72 -0.58 6.16
C ALA A 116 11.51 0.94 6.17
N MET A 117 10.86 1.49 7.20
CA MET A 117 10.63 2.94 7.31
C MET A 117 11.95 3.71 7.43
N LYS A 118 12.91 3.23 8.24
CA LYS A 118 14.23 3.86 8.34
C LYS A 118 14.97 3.89 7.01
N LEU A 119 14.95 2.78 6.28
CA LEU A 119 15.58 2.71 4.95
C LEU A 119 14.91 3.66 3.95
N ALA A 120 13.58 3.79 4.00
CA ALA A 120 12.85 4.71 3.13
C ALA A 120 13.24 6.19 3.36
N LEU A 121 13.59 6.56 4.60
CA LEU A 121 14.07 7.91 4.93
C LEU A 121 15.53 8.17 4.54
N LEU A 122 16.35 7.13 4.41
CA LEU A 122 17.77 7.26 4.08
C LEU A 122 18.07 7.17 2.58
N LYS A 123 17.10 6.72 1.78
CA LYS A 123 17.33 6.28 0.40
C LYS A 123 17.29 7.43 -0.60
#